data_AF-A0A351TIQ4-F1
#
_entry.id   AF-A0A351TIQ4-F1
#
_cell.length_a   1.000
_cell.length_b   1.000
_cell.length_c   1.000
_cell.angle_alpha   90.00
_cell.angle_beta   90.00
_cell.angle_gamma   90.00
#
_symmetry.space_group_name_H-M   'P 1'
#
loop_
_entity.id
_entity.type
_entity.pdbx_description
1 polymer ?
#
loop_
_entity_poly.entity_id
_entity_poly.type
_entity_poly.pdbx_seq_one_letter_code
_entity_poly.pdbx_strand_id
1 'polypeptide(L)'
;MKILKHRLRAACALLALAASLAGCSRSQAAPAGTEQPTWTKEPVEVAEPEQVGEHVHSLLPCLQSVGENTVVTQAYYDGRTESAYHFRKEGVSGTLLDGTMRNYELYYGIKARTEGGTLYYMAYSYLDGVEPVVAAILRDCDQYYRPEHSELAASCTEETSVDLGGYGNGLYTLVMAFTAPADGNDKTDAGYSMLSLYVNGGMAYIVSTAFMDEEAVRDSILAKPALFDKIAADWGVTPENSLAVTPEDICYPTYEPKRGHHCETDEWRALAHEIVPDESLPDSLKAAMLHDWMTENLAYDVYVATELDCNPRDNVAEQWDGSLGVYRTHAGICRDFVNIYLIMCRELGIPCTTADSKGIYGTDTGHTWTMVWLNGAWQDIDLTEDINRLVYGEDLMDVSEPETAICYDRFLTDWFAIDPPEDMAMSYSIYTKDFALYWKNPEKVR
;
A
#
# COMPACT_ATOMS: atom_id res chain seq x y z
N MET A 1 27.80 3.64 -6.40
CA MET A 1 27.18 3.35 -7.71
C MET A 1 27.99 2.36 -8.54
N LYS A 2 27.71 1.06 -8.33
CA LYS A 2 27.94 -0.05 -9.26
C LYS A 2 26.96 -1.13 -8.81
N ILE A 3 26.31 -1.78 -9.78
CA ILE A 3 25.43 -2.96 -9.67
C ILE A 3 23.94 -2.62 -9.86
N LEU A 4 23.56 -2.40 -11.13
CA LEU A 4 22.46 -3.14 -11.76
C LEU A 4 22.84 -3.39 -13.22
N LYS A 5 23.77 -4.33 -13.40
CA LYS A 5 24.09 -4.92 -14.71
C LYS A 5 24.15 -6.41 -14.47
N HIS A 6 23.10 -7.16 -14.78
CA HIS A 6 23.21 -8.51 -15.35
C HIS A 6 22.13 -8.67 -16.42
N ARG A 7 22.56 -9.19 -17.56
CA ARG A 7 21.89 -9.12 -18.87
C ARG A 7 21.07 -10.38 -19.15
N LEU A 8 19.94 -10.16 -19.81
CA LEU A 8 19.41 -10.91 -20.96
C LEU A 8 20.37 -11.92 -21.65
N ARG A 9 19.90 -13.17 -21.81
CA ARG A 9 20.01 -14.05 -23.01
C ARG A 9 18.87 -15.10 -22.94
N ALA A 10 17.77 -14.97 -23.68
CA ALA A 10 17.56 -15.34 -25.09
C ALA A 10 17.58 -16.85 -25.41
N ALA A 11 16.40 -17.40 -25.76
CA ALA A 11 16.24 -18.33 -26.88
C ALA A 11 14.78 -18.35 -27.38
N CYS A 12 14.59 -17.90 -28.62
CA CYS A 12 13.34 -17.96 -29.38
C CYS A 12 12.95 -19.41 -29.73
N ALA A 13 11.64 -19.69 -29.76
CA ALA A 13 11.03 -20.44 -30.85
C ALA A 13 9.51 -20.14 -30.93
N LEU A 14 9.11 -19.52 -32.03
CA LEU A 14 7.73 -19.49 -32.51
C LEU A 14 7.20 -20.91 -32.69
N LEU A 15 5.96 -21.17 -32.27
CA LEU A 15 4.97 -21.87 -33.10
C LEU A 15 3.58 -21.80 -32.43
N ALA A 16 2.64 -21.22 -33.16
CA ALA A 16 1.22 -21.34 -32.91
C ALA A 16 0.80 -22.82 -32.98
N LEU A 17 -0.12 -23.24 -32.12
CA LEU A 17 -1.27 -24.06 -32.53
C LEU A 17 -2.33 -24.08 -31.43
N ALA A 18 -3.53 -23.63 -31.79
CA ALA A 18 -4.75 -23.93 -31.08
C ALA A 18 -5.06 -25.43 -31.22
N ALA A 19 -5.49 -26.07 -30.13
CA ALA A 19 -6.36 -27.24 -30.18
C ALA A 19 -7.12 -27.36 -28.86
N SER A 20 -8.42 -27.10 -28.96
CA SER A 20 -9.44 -27.53 -28.02
C SER A 20 -9.53 -29.06 -27.94
N LEU A 21 -10.09 -29.56 -26.85
CA LEU A 21 -11.27 -30.46 -26.78
C LEU A 21 -11.26 -31.15 -25.39
N ALA A 22 -12.22 -30.81 -24.53
CA ALA A 22 -13.49 -31.54 -24.36
C ALA A 22 -13.26 -32.93 -23.74
N GLY A 23 -13.78 -33.25 -22.56
CA GLY A 23 -15.16 -33.06 -22.12
C GLY A 23 -15.83 -34.43 -22.08
N CYS A 24 -16.63 -34.72 -21.05
CA CYS A 24 -17.68 -35.76 -21.06
C CYS A 24 -18.48 -35.65 -19.76
N SER A 25 -19.81 -35.79 -19.71
CA SER A 25 -20.89 -35.91 -20.70
C SER A 25 -22.18 -36.02 -19.87
N ARG A 26 -23.34 -35.49 -20.26
CA ARG A 26 -24.44 -36.13 -21.05
C ARG A 26 -25.70 -35.30 -20.74
N SER A 27 -26.71 -35.12 -21.59
CA SER A 27 -27.33 -36.00 -22.59
C SER A 27 -28.10 -35.18 -23.65
N GLN A 28 -27.91 -35.44 -24.95
CA GLN A 28 -28.84 -36.09 -25.93
C GLN A 28 -30.21 -35.37 -26.12
N ALA A 29 -30.69 -35.02 -27.33
CA ALA A 29 -30.65 -35.72 -28.61
C ALA A 29 -30.79 -34.77 -29.85
N ALA A 30 -30.51 -35.31 -31.04
CA ALA A 30 -30.43 -34.68 -32.37
C ALA A 30 -31.73 -34.83 -33.20
N PRO A 31 -31.79 -34.48 -34.52
CA PRO A 31 -31.44 -33.22 -35.22
C PRO A 31 -32.55 -32.75 -36.21
N ALA A 32 -32.28 -31.63 -36.89
CA ALA A 32 -32.63 -31.28 -38.29
C ALA A 32 -33.43 -29.97 -38.45
N GLY A 33 -32.91 -29.08 -39.31
CA GLY A 33 -33.62 -27.89 -39.80
C GLY A 33 -32.69 -26.70 -39.96
N THR A 34 -32.12 -26.54 -41.15
CA THR A 34 -31.35 -25.37 -41.58
C THR A 34 -32.29 -24.18 -41.87
N GLU A 35 -32.31 -23.16 -41.02
CA GLU A 35 -32.75 -21.80 -41.38
C GLU A 35 -31.93 -20.77 -40.59
N GLN A 36 -31.29 -19.82 -41.29
CA GLN A 36 -30.66 -18.65 -40.69
C GLN A 36 -31.74 -17.64 -40.29
N PRO A 37 -31.78 -17.13 -39.04
CA PRO A 37 -32.65 -16.00 -38.72
C PRO A 37 -31.97 -14.68 -39.04
N THR A 38 -32.60 -13.94 -39.93
CA THR A 38 -32.46 -12.50 -40.15
C THR A 38 -32.94 -11.73 -38.93
N TRP A 39 -32.09 -10.87 -38.35
CA TRP A 39 -32.49 -9.96 -37.28
C TRP A 39 -33.11 -8.70 -37.87
N THR A 40 -34.44 -8.58 -37.78
CA THR A 40 -35.16 -7.33 -38.03
C THR A 40 -35.16 -6.48 -36.75
N LYS A 41 -34.58 -5.28 -36.84
CA LYS A 41 -34.70 -4.22 -35.83
C LYS A 41 -36.15 -3.72 -35.79
N GLU A 42 -36.82 -3.86 -34.65
CA GLU A 42 -37.85 -2.89 -34.26
C GLU A 42 -37.18 -1.80 -33.42
N PRO A 43 -37.50 -0.50 -33.63
CA PRO A 43 -36.93 0.58 -32.83
C PRO A 43 -37.61 0.62 -31.47
N VAL A 44 -36.81 0.53 -30.41
CA VAL A 44 -37.24 0.87 -29.05
C VAL A 44 -37.42 2.39 -28.99
N GLU A 45 -38.59 2.84 -28.57
CA GLU A 45 -38.88 4.25 -28.25
C GLU A 45 -37.88 4.74 -27.21
N VAL A 46 -37.04 5.70 -27.59
CA VAL A 46 -36.10 6.37 -26.69
C VAL A 46 -36.90 7.37 -25.87
N ALA A 47 -37.04 7.12 -24.57
CA ALA A 47 -37.55 8.12 -23.64
C ALA A 47 -36.66 9.36 -23.72
N GLU A 48 -37.26 10.56 -23.81
CA GLU A 48 -36.52 11.81 -23.77
C GLU A 48 -35.66 11.87 -22.50
N PRO A 49 -34.40 12.31 -22.58
CA PRO A 49 -33.56 12.41 -21.41
C PRO A 49 -34.19 13.39 -20.41
N GLU A 50 -34.38 12.94 -19.18
CA GLU A 50 -34.70 13.81 -18.05
C GLU A 50 -33.77 15.02 -18.07
N GLN A 51 -34.32 16.21 -17.91
CA GLN A 51 -33.53 17.42 -17.75
C GLN A 51 -32.63 17.25 -16.52
N VAL A 52 -31.36 17.00 -16.79
CA VAL A 52 -30.30 17.03 -15.79
C VAL A 52 -30.30 18.44 -15.21
N GLY A 53 -30.60 18.55 -13.91
CA GLY A 53 -30.70 19.83 -13.21
C GLY A 53 -29.41 20.64 -13.34
N GLU A 54 -29.53 21.97 -13.31
CA GLU A 54 -28.40 22.90 -13.31
C GLU A 54 -27.36 22.48 -12.26
N HIS A 55 -26.17 22.13 -12.73
CA HIS A 55 -25.07 21.69 -11.88
C HIS A 55 -24.63 22.84 -10.98
N VAL A 56 -24.77 22.67 -9.67
CA VAL A 56 -24.28 23.64 -8.68
C VAL A 56 -22.77 23.50 -8.59
N HIS A 57 -22.06 24.31 -9.38
CA HIS A 57 -20.62 24.50 -9.24
C HIS A 57 -20.36 25.35 -7.99
N SER A 58 -19.87 24.75 -6.91
CA SER A 58 -19.29 25.54 -5.82
C SER A 58 -17.82 25.20 -5.69
N LEU A 59 -16.93 26.16 -5.95
CA LEU A 59 -15.58 26.10 -5.40
C LEU A 59 -15.71 26.10 -3.88
N LEU A 60 -14.83 25.39 -3.16
CA LEU A 60 -14.76 25.43 -1.69
C LEU A 60 -14.87 26.89 -1.20
N PRO A 61 -15.84 27.20 -0.33
CA PRO A 61 -16.15 28.58 0.05
C PRO A 61 -14.99 29.20 0.84
N CYS A 62 -14.94 30.52 0.87
CA CYS A 62 -14.08 31.25 1.80
C CYS A 62 -14.36 30.78 3.23
N LEU A 63 -13.38 30.15 3.87
CA LEU A 63 -13.50 29.65 5.24
C LEU A 63 -13.14 30.77 6.21
N GLN A 64 -13.98 30.98 7.24
CA GLN A 64 -13.74 32.02 8.25
C GLN A 64 -12.45 31.80 9.04
N SER A 65 -12.06 30.54 9.24
CA SER A 65 -10.80 30.15 9.88
C SER A 65 -10.33 28.81 9.34
N VAL A 66 -9.03 28.69 9.04
CA VAL A 66 -8.37 27.44 8.67
C VAL A 66 -7.19 27.23 9.63
N GLY A 67 -7.15 26.07 10.26
CA GLY A 67 -6.05 25.60 11.09
C GLY A 67 -5.59 24.20 10.66
N GLU A 68 -4.50 23.71 11.25
CA GLU A 68 -3.86 22.43 10.89
C GLU A 68 -4.75 21.19 11.07
N ASN A 69 -5.92 21.31 11.70
CA ASN A 69 -6.88 20.22 11.86
C ASN A 69 -8.28 20.61 11.39
N THR A 70 -8.41 21.68 10.59
CA THR A 70 -9.68 21.98 9.95
C THR A 70 -10.01 20.85 8.98
N VAL A 71 -11.25 20.37 9.01
CA VAL A 71 -11.77 19.43 8.01
C VAL A 71 -12.99 20.08 7.39
N VAL A 72 -13.00 20.17 6.07
CA VAL A 72 -14.14 20.68 5.30
C VAL A 72 -14.61 19.55 4.42
N THR A 73 -15.92 19.35 4.33
CA THR A 73 -16.52 18.43 3.37
C THR A 73 -17.11 19.20 2.20
N GLN A 74 -16.92 18.68 0.99
CA GLN A 74 -17.61 19.16 -0.20
C GLN A 74 -18.19 17.99 -1.01
N ALA A 75 -19.47 18.10 -1.37
CA ALA A 75 -20.11 17.20 -2.31
C ALA A 75 -19.62 17.44 -3.76
N TYR A 76 -19.23 16.38 -4.48
CA TYR A 76 -19.03 16.40 -5.92
C TYR A 76 -20.35 16.55 -6.69
N TYR A 77 -20.22 16.77 -8.00
CA TYR A 77 -21.26 17.03 -9.01
C TYR A 77 -22.51 16.13 -8.96
N ASP A 78 -22.42 14.93 -8.39
CA ASP A 78 -23.54 13.99 -8.26
C ASP A 78 -24.32 14.12 -6.94
N GLY A 79 -23.87 14.98 -6.02
CA GLY A 79 -24.43 15.15 -4.68
C GLY A 79 -24.19 13.96 -3.75
N ARG A 80 -23.27 13.04 -4.08
CA ARG A 80 -23.07 11.78 -3.35
C ARG A 80 -21.67 11.60 -2.77
N THR A 81 -20.66 12.26 -3.31
CA THR A 81 -19.26 12.04 -2.89
C THR A 81 -18.75 13.24 -2.11
N GLU A 82 -18.35 13.06 -0.85
CA GLU A 82 -17.81 14.13 0.00
C GLU A 82 -16.28 14.09 0.07
N SER A 83 -15.62 15.24 -0.13
CA SER A 83 -14.17 15.34 0.08
C SER A 83 -13.83 15.95 1.41
N ALA A 84 -13.05 15.27 2.24
CA ALA A 84 -12.35 15.91 3.34
C ALA A 84 -10.97 16.40 2.97
N TYR A 85 -10.58 17.45 3.68
CA TYR A 85 -9.35 18.18 3.50
C TYR A 85 -8.66 18.32 4.86
N HIS A 86 -7.50 17.70 5.04
CA HIS A 86 -6.66 17.92 6.23
C HIS A 86 -5.56 18.93 5.91
N PHE A 87 -5.66 20.12 6.49
CA PHE A 87 -4.74 21.22 6.19
C PHE A 87 -3.42 21.09 6.94
N ARG A 88 -2.31 21.33 6.26
CA ARG A 88 -0.97 21.29 6.83
C ARG A 88 -0.16 22.49 6.36
N LYS A 89 0.88 22.82 7.12
CA LYS A 89 1.89 23.80 6.73
C LYS A 89 3.08 23.18 6.04
N GLU A 90 3.26 21.88 6.15
CA GLU A 90 4.29 21.09 5.50
C GLU A 90 3.67 19.82 4.92
N GLY A 91 4.23 19.31 3.83
CA GLY A 91 3.75 18.09 3.20
C GLY A 91 4.76 17.51 2.23
N VAL A 92 4.60 16.21 2.00
CA VAL A 92 5.39 15.43 1.06
C VAL A 92 4.44 14.61 0.20
N SER A 93 4.76 14.48 -1.08
CA SER A 93 4.14 13.51 -1.97
C SER A 93 5.27 12.70 -2.58
N GLY A 94 5.32 11.41 -2.28
CA GLY A 94 6.30 10.49 -2.82
C GLY A 94 5.64 9.49 -3.73
N THR A 95 6.39 9.04 -4.72
CA THR A 95 5.92 8.15 -5.78
C THR A 95 6.66 6.82 -5.72
N LEU A 96 5.90 5.73 -5.84
CA LEU A 96 6.36 4.34 -5.91
C LEU A 96 6.75 3.95 -7.34
N LEU A 97 7.26 2.75 -7.53
CA LEU A 97 7.80 2.32 -8.83
C LEU A 97 6.72 2.19 -9.92
N ASP A 98 5.47 1.91 -9.55
CA ASP A 98 4.32 1.84 -10.45
C ASP A 98 3.66 3.21 -10.72
N GLY A 99 4.18 4.29 -10.13
CA GLY A 99 3.60 5.63 -10.21
C GLY A 99 2.57 5.94 -9.11
N THR A 100 2.29 4.99 -8.21
CA THR A 100 1.39 5.19 -7.08
C THR A 100 1.98 6.24 -6.13
N MET A 101 1.17 7.24 -5.78
CA MET A 101 1.58 8.32 -4.88
C MET A 101 1.10 8.09 -3.45
N ARG A 102 1.89 8.53 -2.47
CA ARG A 102 1.54 8.54 -1.04
C ARG A 102 2.04 9.81 -0.38
N ASN A 103 1.46 10.13 0.77
CA ASN A 103 1.89 11.26 1.63
C ASN A 103 3.18 10.95 2.45
N TYR A 104 4.15 10.26 1.84
CA TYR A 104 5.42 9.87 2.45
C TYR A 104 6.59 10.19 1.53
N GLU A 105 7.79 10.30 2.09
CA GLU A 105 9.01 10.40 1.29
C GLU A 105 9.37 9.01 0.72
N LEU A 106 9.27 8.84 -0.60
CA LEU A 106 9.44 7.54 -1.28
C LEU A 106 10.56 7.65 -2.33
N TYR A 107 10.47 6.95 -3.47
CA TYR A 107 11.57 6.89 -4.43
C TYR A 107 11.88 8.25 -5.07
N TYR A 108 10.85 9.04 -5.37
CA TYR A 108 10.98 10.41 -5.87
C TYR A 108 9.70 11.19 -5.57
N GLY A 109 9.75 12.52 -5.62
CA GLY A 109 8.55 13.33 -5.44
C GLY A 109 8.80 14.77 -5.01
N ILE A 110 7.85 15.33 -4.26
CA ILE A 110 7.83 16.75 -3.88
C ILE A 110 7.82 16.87 -2.36
N LYS A 111 8.64 17.80 -1.84
CA LYS A 111 8.48 18.36 -0.49
C LYS A 111 8.02 19.80 -0.59
N ALA A 112 7.10 20.21 0.27
CA ALA A 112 6.59 21.57 0.28
C ALA A 112 6.27 22.07 1.68
N ARG A 113 6.31 23.39 1.85
CA ARG A 113 5.85 24.11 3.04
C ARG A 113 5.19 25.43 2.68
N THR A 114 4.32 25.96 3.52
CA THR A 114 3.68 27.27 3.30
C THR A 114 3.94 28.26 4.43
N GLU A 115 4.13 29.52 4.07
CA GLU A 115 4.25 30.64 5.00
C GLU A 115 3.43 31.82 4.45
N GLY A 116 2.38 32.23 5.18
CA GLY A 116 1.44 33.22 4.65
C GLY A 116 0.74 32.73 3.39
N GLY A 117 0.81 33.53 2.32
CA GLY A 117 0.36 33.17 0.97
C GLY A 117 1.44 32.51 0.11
N THR A 118 2.66 32.30 0.64
CA THR A 118 3.78 31.77 -0.14
C THR A 118 3.90 30.25 0.03
N LEU A 119 4.05 29.55 -1.09
CA LEU A 119 4.41 28.14 -1.16
C LEU A 119 5.90 28.02 -1.44
N TYR A 120 6.62 27.24 -0.63
CA TYR A 120 7.99 26.81 -0.88
C TYR A 120 7.98 25.33 -1.21
N TYR A 121 8.73 24.91 -2.23
CA TYR A 121 8.74 23.53 -2.69
C TYR A 121 10.08 23.14 -3.31
N MET A 122 10.36 21.83 -3.31
CA MET A 122 11.55 21.24 -3.91
C MET A 122 11.25 19.80 -4.36
N ALA A 123 11.86 19.39 -5.47
CA ALA A 123 11.87 18.00 -5.90
C ALA A 123 12.85 17.18 -5.06
N TYR A 124 12.65 15.87 -5.00
CA TYR A 124 13.69 14.93 -4.59
C TYR A 124 13.61 13.65 -5.41
N SER A 125 14.72 12.94 -5.50
CA SER A 125 14.80 11.64 -6.16
C SER A 125 15.94 10.82 -5.56
N TYR A 126 15.65 9.55 -5.27
CA TYR A 126 16.59 8.52 -4.86
C TYR A 126 16.91 7.54 -6.00
N LEU A 127 16.32 7.76 -7.18
CA LEU A 127 16.53 6.94 -8.36
C LEU A 127 17.54 7.59 -9.31
N ASP A 128 18.47 6.78 -9.82
CA ASP A 128 19.42 7.22 -10.84
C ASP A 128 18.68 7.62 -12.12
N GLY A 129 18.82 8.88 -12.55
CA GLY A 129 18.29 9.36 -13.82
C GLY A 129 16.81 9.76 -13.81
N VAL A 130 16.17 9.76 -12.63
CA VAL A 130 14.84 10.35 -12.43
C VAL A 130 15.02 11.79 -11.93
N GLU A 131 14.82 12.74 -12.82
CA GLU A 131 15.07 14.17 -12.60
C GLU A 131 13.80 14.98 -12.86
N PRO A 132 13.54 16.05 -12.11
CA PRO A 132 12.38 16.90 -12.31
C PRO A 132 12.49 17.67 -13.64
N VAL A 133 11.42 17.68 -14.42
CA VAL A 133 11.37 18.29 -15.76
C VAL A 133 10.56 19.57 -15.75
N VAL A 134 9.38 19.54 -15.14
CA VAL A 134 8.46 20.68 -15.10
C VAL A 134 7.68 20.66 -13.79
N ALA A 135 7.45 21.85 -13.24
CA ALA A 135 6.52 22.07 -12.15
C ALA A 135 5.42 23.02 -12.63
N ALA A 136 4.18 22.79 -12.19
CA ALA A 136 3.07 23.68 -12.48
C ALA A 136 2.08 23.73 -11.32
N ILE A 137 1.46 24.88 -11.12
CA ILE A 137 0.24 24.98 -10.31
C ILE A 137 -0.95 24.94 -11.23
N LEU A 138 -1.83 23.97 -11.00
CA LEU A 138 -3.11 23.83 -11.68
C LEU A 138 -4.20 24.30 -10.73
N ARG A 139 -5.09 25.17 -11.19
CA ARG A 139 -6.34 25.40 -10.46
C ARG A 139 -7.26 24.21 -10.67
N ASP A 140 -7.77 23.64 -9.59
CA ASP A 140 -8.78 22.59 -9.67
C ASP A 140 -10.13 23.25 -9.98
N CYS A 141 -10.32 23.59 -11.25
CA CYS A 141 -11.58 24.08 -11.81
C CYS A 141 -12.08 23.07 -12.83
N ASP A 142 -13.17 22.37 -12.52
CA ASP A 142 -13.86 21.38 -13.37
C ASP A 142 -12.93 20.35 -14.04
N GLN A 143 -13.07 19.07 -13.71
CA GLN A 143 -12.33 17.94 -14.32
C GLN A 143 -12.39 17.85 -15.88
N TYR A 144 -13.09 18.78 -16.54
CA TYR A 144 -13.28 18.85 -17.98
C TYR A 144 -12.93 20.21 -18.64
N TYR A 145 -12.37 21.17 -17.91
CA TYR A 145 -11.94 22.46 -18.49
C TYR A 145 -10.42 22.65 -18.36
N ARG A 146 -9.80 23.21 -19.41
CA ARG A 146 -8.35 23.44 -19.46
C ARG A 146 -7.87 24.12 -18.18
N PRO A 147 -6.98 23.51 -17.38
CA PRO A 147 -6.51 24.13 -16.15
C PRO A 147 -5.78 25.43 -16.50
N GLU A 148 -6.14 26.50 -15.80
CA GLU A 148 -5.24 27.65 -15.67
C GLU A 148 -3.97 27.12 -15.00
N HIS A 149 -2.85 27.20 -15.72
CA HIS A 149 -1.56 26.72 -15.24
C HIS A 149 -0.54 27.85 -15.24
N SER A 150 0.34 27.80 -14.25
CA SER A 150 1.55 28.62 -14.20
C SER A 150 2.73 27.66 -14.19
N GLU A 151 3.58 27.70 -15.22
CA GLU A 151 4.84 26.96 -15.23
C GLU A 151 5.78 27.54 -14.16
N LEU A 152 6.42 26.64 -13.43
CA LEU A 152 7.33 26.96 -12.35
C LEU A 152 8.68 26.26 -12.56
N ALA A 153 9.69 26.71 -11.82
CA ALA A 153 10.99 26.01 -11.81
C ALA A 153 10.86 24.65 -11.12
N ALA A 154 11.58 23.66 -11.62
CA ALA A 154 11.68 22.33 -11.03
C ALA A 154 13.16 22.03 -10.73
N SER A 155 13.47 21.64 -9.49
CA SER A 155 14.85 21.50 -9.03
C SER A 155 14.94 20.53 -7.84
N CYS A 156 15.97 19.67 -7.85
CA CYS A 156 16.38 18.83 -6.73
C CYS A 156 17.42 19.51 -5.81
N THR A 157 17.99 20.64 -6.22
CA THR A 157 19.13 21.26 -5.53
C THR A 157 18.81 22.59 -4.86
N GLU A 158 17.74 23.23 -5.28
CA GLU A 158 17.35 24.56 -4.80
C GLU A 158 15.86 24.58 -4.47
N GLU A 159 15.53 24.97 -3.24
CA GLU A 159 14.15 25.25 -2.84
C GLU A 159 13.66 26.49 -3.60
N THR A 160 12.50 26.38 -4.23
CA THR A 160 11.85 27.47 -4.97
C THR A 160 10.58 27.91 -4.25
N SER A 161 10.14 29.15 -4.50
CA SER A 161 8.90 29.68 -3.93
C SER A 161 8.00 30.33 -4.97
N VAL A 162 6.68 30.30 -4.71
CA VAL A 162 5.65 30.97 -5.50
C VAL A 162 4.65 31.67 -4.58
N ASP A 163 4.30 32.91 -4.92
CA ASP A 163 3.32 33.69 -4.17
C ASP A 163 1.89 33.37 -4.64
N LEU A 164 1.13 32.71 -3.77
CA LEU A 164 -0.27 32.39 -3.96
C LEU A 164 -1.20 33.41 -3.28
N GLY A 165 -0.68 34.45 -2.64
CA GLY A 165 -1.49 35.44 -1.93
C GLY A 165 -2.44 36.21 -2.85
N GLY A 166 -2.10 36.33 -4.13
CA GLY A 166 -2.97 36.93 -5.16
C GLY A 166 -3.95 35.95 -5.82
N TYR A 167 -3.88 34.66 -5.50
CA TYR A 167 -4.74 33.64 -6.09
C TYR A 167 -6.13 33.72 -5.47
N GLY A 168 -7.16 33.34 -6.26
CA GLY A 168 -8.52 33.25 -5.75
C GLY A 168 -8.66 32.13 -4.72
N ASN A 169 -9.66 32.23 -3.85
CA ASN A 169 -9.93 31.13 -2.92
C ASN A 169 -10.29 29.85 -3.69
N GLY A 170 -9.78 28.70 -3.24
CA GLY A 170 -10.08 27.41 -3.85
C GLY A 170 -8.94 26.39 -3.75
N LEU A 171 -9.19 25.22 -4.36
CA LEU A 171 -8.25 24.12 -4.45
C LEU A 171 -7.34 24.31 -5.68
N TYR A 172 -6.08 23.97 -5.49
CA TYR A 172 -5.03 23.97 -6.50
C TYR A 172 -4.21 22.69 -6.33
N THR A 173 -3.55 22.27 -7.39
CA THR A 173 -2.61 21.14 -7.34
C THR A 173 -1.25 21.59 -7.85
N LEU A 174 -0.21 21.41 -7.02
CA LEU A 174 1.18 21.46 -7.48
C LEU A 174 1.49 20.11 -8.13
N VAL A 175 1.77 20.13 -9.42
CA VAL A 175 2.20 18.96 -10.19
C VAL A 175 3.68 19.10 -10.51
N MET A 176 4.43 18.02 -10.32
CA MET A 176 5.82 17.91 -10.76
C MET A 176 5.98 16.67 -11.62
N ALA A 177 6.42 16.87 -12.86
CA ALA A 177 6.78 15.77 -13.75
C ALA A 177 8.28 15.49 -13.65
N PHE A 178 8.62 14.21 -13.77
CA PHE A 178 9.96 13.67 -13.73
C PHE A 178 10.28 12.94 -15.03
N THR A 179 11.56 12.78 -15.34
CA THR A 179 11.96 11.86 -16.41
C THR A 179 11.46 10.45 -16.08
N ALA A 180 11.10 9.69 -17.11
CA ALA A 180 10.65 8.31 -16.92
C ALA A 180 11.75 7.49 -16.20
N PRO A 181 11.38 6.68 -15.19
CA PRO A 181 12.28 5.69 -14.63
C PRO A 181 12.86 4.78 -15.73
N ALA A 182 14.09 4.29 -15.55
CA ALA A 182 14.79 3.51 -16.58
C ALA A 182 14.30 2.04 -16.66
N ASP A 183 13.06 1.75 -16.25
CA ASP A 183 12.56 0.42 -15.94
C ASP A 183 12.00 -0.35 -17.14
N GLY A 184 12.54 -0.15 -18.36
CA GLY A 184 12.40 -1.09 -19.47
C GLY A 184 10.97 -1.42 -19.96
N ASN A 185 9.93 -0.90 -19.33
CA ASN A 185 8.55 -1.00 -19.76
C ASN A 185 8.29 0.15 -20.73
N ASP A 186 8.24 -0.16 -22.02
CA ASP A 186 7.87 0.76 -23.12
C ASP A 186 6.41 1.28 -23.02
N LYS A 187 5.76 1.15 -21.86
CA LYS A 187 4.44 1.69 -21.57
C LYS A 187 4.55 2.99 -20.75
N THR A 188 4.81 4.06 -21.50
CA THR A 188 4.19 5.41 -21.37
C THR A 188 4.50 6.31 -20.16
N ASP A 189 4.95 7.51 -20.53
CA ASP A 189 4.82 8.81 -19.86
C ASP A 189 5.72 9.15 -18.66
N ALA A 190 6.16 10.40 -18.62
CA ALA A 190 6.89 11.00 -17.51
C ALA A 190 6.17 10.71 -16.19
N GLY A 191 6.88 10.11 -15.23
CA GLY A 191 6.34 9.92 -13.88
C GLY A 191 6.01 11.28 -13.26
N TYR A 192 4.94 11.37 -12.48
CA TYR A 192 4.56 12.61 -11.83
C TYR A 192 4.32 12.41 -10.34
N SER A 193 4.48 13.50 -9.59
CA SER A 193 4.08 13.62 -8.19
C SER A 193 3.19 14.85 -8.06
N MET A 194 2.22 14.79 -7.12
CA MET A 194 1.22 15.83 -6.93
C MET A 194 1.03 16.16 -5.46
N LEU A 195 0.84 17.44 -5.16
CA LEU A 195 0.42 17.93 -3.85
C LEU A 195 -0.79 18.85 -4.00
N SER A 196 -1.86 18.56 -3.27
CA SER A 196 -3.03 19.42 -3.22
C SER A 196 -2.77 20.60 -2.28
N LEU A 197 -3.27 21.76 -2.69
CA LEU A 197 -3.09 23.06 -2.06
C LEU A 197 -4.45 23.75 -1.92
N TYR A 198 -4.60 24.56 -0.89
CA TYR A 198 -5.78 25.39 -0.71
C TYR A 198 -5.40 26.82 -0.41
N VAL A 199 -6.00 27.75 -1.16
CA VAL A 199 -5.84 29.19 -0.96
C VAL A 199 -7.11 29.73 -0.32
N ASN A 200 -6.97 30.48 0.78
CA ASN A 200 -8.08 31.13 1.47
C ASN A 200 -7.69 32.45 2.10
N GLY A 201 -8.31 33.54 1.64
CA GLY A 201 -8.07 34.87 2.17
C GLY A 201 -6.62 35.33 2.01
N GLY A 202 -5.97 34.93 0.91
CA GLY A 202 -4.56 35.22 0.63
C GLY A 202 -3.56 34.34 1.41
N MET A 203 -4.04 33.31 2.13
CA MET A 203 -3.20 32.33 2.82
C MET A 203 -3.18 31.02 2.04
N ALA A 204 -2.03 30.33 2.02
CA ALA A 204 -1.86 29.03 1.39
C ALA A 204 -1.68 27.91 2.42
N TYR A 205 -2.21 26.73 2.09
CA TYR A 205 -2.13 25.50 2.89
C TYR A 205 -1.89 24.32 1.97
N ILE A 206 -1.16 23.31 2.46
CA ILE A 206 -1.08 21.99 1.84
C ILE A 206 -2.25 21.16 2.38
N VAL A 207 -2.79 20.25 1.57
CA VAL A 207 -3.99 19.51 1.94
C VAL A 207 -3.90 18.04 1.55
N SER A 208 -4.24 17.15 2.47
CA SER A 208 -4.50 15.73 2.16
C SER A 208 -5.98 15.52 1.88
N THR A 209 -6.34 14.76 0.83
CA THR A 209 -7.71 14.59 0.35
C THR A 209 -8.24 13.16 0.51
N ALA A 210 -9.55 13.05 0.74
CA ALA A 210 -10.33 11.81 0.73
C ALA A 210 -11.49 11.90 -0.25
N PHE A 211 -11.98 10.76 -0.75
CA PHE A 211 -13.18 10.67 -1.58
C PHE A 211 -14.15 9.63 -0.97
N MET A 212 -14.89 9.97 0.08
CA MET A 212 -15.84 9.06 0.77
C MET A 212 -17.10 9.83 1.25
N ASP A 213 -18.01 9.22 2.00
CA ASP A 213 -19.09 9.98 2.67
C ASP A 213 -18.58 10.70 3.95
N GLU A 214 -19.38 11.62 4.54
CA GLU A 214 -18.96 12.45 5.69
C GLU A 214 -18.45 11.63 6.89
N GLU A 215 -19.10 10.51 7.16
CA GLU A 215 -18.86 9.67 8.33
C GLU A 215 -17.57 8.86 8.13
N ALA A 216 -17.45 8.18 6.99
CA ALA A 216 -16.24 7.46 6.59
C ALA A 216 -15.01 8.37 6.49
N VAL A 217 -15.20 9.63 6.08
CA VAL A 217 -14.18 10.67 6.06
C VAL A 217 -13.64 11.01 7.46
N ARG A 218 -14.53 11.22 8.44
CA ARG A 218 -14.13 11.53 9.83
C ARG A 218 -13.41 10.34 10.45
N ASP A 219 -13.91 9.14 10.18
CA ASP A 219 -13.37 7.92 10.73
C ASP A 219 -12.01 7.55 10.11
N SER A 220 -11.83 7.73 8.81
CA SER A 220 -10.57 7.41 8.12
C SER A 220 -9.43 8.42 8.36
N ILE A 221 -9.69 9.73 8.23
CA ILE A 221 -8.62 10.75 8.28
C ILE A 221 -8.24 11.14 9.70
N LEU A 222 -9.23 11.24 10.60
CA LEU A 222 -9.01 11.69 11.97
C LEU A 222 -9.01 10.53 12.96
N ALA A 223 -9.94 9.58 12.82
CA ALA A 223 -10.11 8.55 13.83
C ALA A 223 -9.15 7.38 13.65
N LYS A 224 -8.80 6.95 12.43
CA LYS A 224 -7.90 5.80 12.20
C LYS A 224 -6.48 5.97 12.77
N PRO A 225 -5.74 7.07 12.54
CA PRO A 225 -4.42 7.24 13.18
C PRO A 225 -4.56 7.34 14.70
N ALA A 226 -5.54 8.11 15.18
CA ALA A 226 -5.82 8.21 16.61
C ALA A 226 -6.23 6.85 17.23
N LEU A 227 -6.89 5.99 16.45
CA LEU A 227 -7.28 4.65 16.83
C LEU A 227 -6.06 3.74 16.89
N PHE A 228 -5.19 3.74 15.88
CA PHE A 228 -3.94 3.00 15.92
C PHE A 228 -3.03 3.46 17.07
N ASP A 229 -2.89 4.77 17.29
CA ASP A 229 -2.16 5.32 18.44
C ASP A 229 -2.79 4.89 19.77
N LYS A 230 -4.12 4.92 19.86
CA LYS A 230 -4.84 4.47 21.05
C LYS A 230 -4.66 2.98 21.28
N ILE A 231 -4.82 2.15 20.26
CA ILE A 231 -4.65 0.70 20.40
C ILE A 231 -3.18 0.40 20.76
N ALA A 232 -2.20 1.05 20.14
CA ALA A 232 -0.80 0.94 20.53
C ALA A 232 -0.60 1.26 22.02
N ALA A 233 -1.15 2.38 22.48
CA ALA A 233 -1.07 2.80 23.88
C ALA A 233 -1.76 1.82 24.84
N ASP A 234 -2.95 1.31 24.50
CA ASP A 234 -3.71 0.35 25.32
C ASP A 234 -2.94 -0.96 25.54
N TRP A 235 -2.06 -1.32 24.60
CA TRP A 235 -1.20 -2.51 24.66
C TRP A 235 0.24 -2.21 25.10
N GLY A 236 0.56 -0.95 25.41
CA GLY A 236 1.89 -0.53 25.85
C GLY A 236 2.95 -0.54 24.74
N VAL A 237 2.52 -0.50 23.48
CA VAL A 237 3.38 -0.40 22.29
C VAL A 237 3.81 1.05 22.10
N THR A 238 5.11 1.27 22.03
CA THR A 238 5.75 2.55 21.73
C THR A 238 6.81 2.33 20.63
N PRO A 239 7.23 3.36 19.91
CA PRO A 239 8.33 3.22 18.96
C PRO A 239 9.59 2.63 19.62
N GLU A 240 9.92 3.06 20.85
CA GLU A 240 11.17 2.69 21.53
C GLU A 240 11.24 1.21 21.92
N ASN A 241 10.12 0.61 22.35
CA ASN A 241 10.05 -0.82 22.70
C ASN A 241 9.62 -1.71 21.52
N SER A 242 9.49 -1.15 20.31
CA SER A 242 9.13 -1.87 19.08
C SER A 242 10.30 -2.00 18.10
N LEU A 243 11.53 -1.87 18.60
CA LEU A 243 12.78 -1.97 17.85
C LEU A 243 13.60 -3.24 18.15
N ALA A 244 13.18 -4.04 19.13
CA ALA A 244 13.95 -5.18 19.59
C ALA A 244 13.98 -6.31 18.55
N VAL A 245 15.19 -6.74 18.16
CA VAL A 245 15.46 -7.75 17.13
C VAL A 245 16.51 -8.79 17.55
N THR A 246 16.77 -8.94 18.86
CA THR A 246 17.67 -10.00 19.33
C THR A 246 17.00 -11.37 19.18
N PRO A 247 17.73 -12.49 19.04
CA PRO A 247 17.12 -13.82 19.04
C PRO A 247 16.33 -14.14 20.33
N GLU A 248 16.61 -13.46 21.43
CA GLU A 248 15.82 -13.51 22.66
C GLU A 248 14.49 -12.76 22.55
N ASP A 249 14.43 -11.73 21.69
CA ASP A 249 13.25 -10.91 21.44
C ASP A 249 12.43 -11.42 20.27
N ILE A 250 13.07 -11.90 19.19
CA ILE A 250 12.49 -12.45 17.97
C ILE A 250 13.30 -13.63 17.43
N CYS A 251 12.75 -14.83 17.56
CA CYS A 251 13.28 -16.04 16.95
C CYS A 251 12.21 -16.57 15.99
N TYR A 252 12.53 -16.62 14.70
CA TYR A 252 11.63 -17.06 13.65
C TYR A 252 12.19 -18.31 12.95
N PRO A 253 11.37 -19.34 12.63
CA PRO A 253 9.94 -19.45 12.92
C PRO A 253 9.61 -19.86 14.37
N THR A 254 10.61 -20.03 15.24
CA THR A 254 10.41 -20.56 16.60
C THR A 254 10.58 -19.52 17.69
N TYR A 255 9.57 -19.25 18.51
CA TYR A 255 9.69 -18.28 19.63
C TYR A 255 10.77 -18.62 20.68
N GLU A 256 11.08 -19.91 20.86
CA GLU A 256 12.17 -20.36 21.74
C GLU A 256 13.24 -21.07 20.91
N PRO A 257 14.51 -20.65 20.98
CA PRO A 257 15.60 -21.36 20.31
C PRO A 257 15.76 -22.75 20.92
N LYS A 258 15.17 -23.74 20.27
CA LYS A 258 15.29 -25.16 20.64
C LYS A 258 16.54 -25.74 19.98
N ARG A 259 17.25 -26.58 20.74
CA ARG A 259 18.45 -27.25 20.22
C ARG A 259 18.11 -28.07 18.99
N GLY A 260 18.70 -27.72 17.85
CA GLY A 260 18.51 -28.41 16.56
C GLY A 260 17.42 -27.80 15.67
N HIS A 261 16.69 -26.80 16.14
CA HIS A 261 15.81 -26.00 15.29
C HIS A 261 16.63 -24.88 14.64
N HIS A 262 16.43 -24.69 13.34
CA HIS A 262 17.00 -23.56 12.60
C HIS A 262 16.17 -22.30 12.88
N CYS A 263 16.87 -21.20 13.13
CA CYS A 263 16.28 -19.88 13.26
C CYS A 263 16.76 -19.05 12.08
N GLU A 264 15.83 -18.46 11.35
CA GLU A 264 16.08 -17.65 10.15
C GLU A 264 16.27 -16.15 10.48
N THR A 265 16.20 -15.76 11.76
CA THR A 265 16.26 -14.35 12.17
C THR A 265 17.53 -13.68 11.65
N ASP A 266 18.70 -14.31 11.80
CA ASP A 266 19.96 -13.69 11.37
C ASP A 266 20.08 -13.60 9.84
N GLU A 267 19.52 -14.56 9.10
CA GLU A 267 19.42 -14.51 7.65
C GLU A 267 18.57 -13.32 7.16
N TRP A 268 17.40 -13.11 7.75
CA TRP A 268 16.53 -11.98 7.40
C TRP A 268 17.15 -10.63 7.77
N ARG A 269 17.84 -10.56 8.92
CA ARG A 269 18.58 -9.36 9.34
C ARG A 269 19.69 -9.01 8.35
N ALA A 270 20.48 -10.00 7.93
CA ALA A 270 21.53 -9.78 6.94
C ALA A 270 20.95 -9.32 5.60
N LEU A 271 19.86 -9.93 5.15
CA LEU A 271 19.19 -9.57 3.90
C LEU A 271 18.63 -8.13 3.94
N ALA A 272 18.15 -7.64 5.08
CA ALA A 272 17.68 -6.26 5.21
C ALA A 272 18.74 -5.23 4.78
N HIS A 273 20.01 -5.46 5.17
CA HIS A 273 21.15 -4.61 4.77
C HIS A 273 21.58 -4.81 3.31
N GLU A 274 21.32 -5.98 2.74
CA GLU A 274 21.53 -6.22 1.30
C GLU A 274 20.50 -5.47 0.45
N ILE A 275 19.24 -5.45 0.89
CA ILE A 275 18.14 -4.72 0.24
C ILE A 275 18.35 -3.20 0.41
N VAL A 276 18.67 -2.75 1.62
CA VAL A 276 18.83 -1.34 1.98
C VAL A 276 20.28 -1.07 2.39
N PRO A 277 21.21 -0.90 1.42
CA PRO A 277 22.62 -0.68 1.72
C PRO A 277 22.94 0.74 2.22
N ASP A 278 22.03 1.70 2.04
CA ASP A 278 22.17 3.07 2.54
C ASP A 278 21.19 3.31 3.69
N GLU A 279 21.69 3.19 4.92
CA GLU A 279 20.89 3.39 6.13
C GLU A 279 20.48 4.86 6.35
N SER A 280 21.04 5.82 5.59
CA SER A 280 20.68 7.24 5.70
C SER A 280 19.39 7.60 4.97
N LEU A 281 18.81 6.64 4.22
CA LEU A 281 17.54 6.81 3.53
C LEU A 281 16.39 7.01 4.54
N PRO A 282 15.34 7.78 4.16
CA PRO A 282 14.14 7.93 4.97
C PRO A 282 13.51 6.57 5.32
N ASP A 283 12.96 6.43 6.53
CA ASP A 283 12.35 5.19 7.00
C ASP A 283 11.22 4.70 6.08
N SER A 284 10.42 5.60 5.51
CA SER A 284 9.36 5.25 4.56
C SER A 284 9.90 4.67 3.24
N LEU A 285 11.05 5.15 2.77
CA LEU A 285 11.72 4.58 1.59
C LEU A 285 12.34 3.21 1.92
N LYS A 286 12.99 3.07 3.08
CA LYS A 286 13.50 1.78 3.54
C LYS A 286 12.36 0.75 3.65
N ALA A 287 11.22 1.14 4.21
CA ALA A 287 10.01 0.32 4.30
C ALA A 287 9.49 -0.10 2.92
N ALA A 288 9.46 0.81 1.94
CA ALA A 288 9.08 0.52 0.56
C ALA A 288 10.04 -0.48 -0.10
N MET A 289 11.35 -0.30 0.06
CA MET A 289 12.36 -1.20 -0.52
C MET A 289 12.24 -2.64 0.03
N LEU A 290 12.02 -2.79 1.33
CA LEU A 290 11.77 -4.09 1.96
C LEU A 290 10.47 -4.73 1.45
N HIS A 291 9.41 -3.93 1.33
CA HIS A 291 8.12 -4.36 0.82
C HIS A 291 8.22 -4.86 -0.63
N ASP A 292 8.90 -4.08 -1.49
CA ASP A 292 9.11 -4.39 -2.90
C ASP A 292 9.84 -5.72 -3.06
N TRP A 293 10.90 -5.93 -2.28
CA TRP A 293 11.61 -7.20 -2.28
C TRP A 293 10.68 -8.35 -1.89
N MET A 294 9.89 -8.21 -0.83
CA MET A 294 9.00 -9.30 -0.38
C MET A 294 7.91 -9.62 -1.39
N THR A 295 7.25 -8.61 -1.95
CA THR A 295 6.18 -8.79 -2.95
C THR A 295 6.67 -9.42 -4.25
N GLU A 296 7.90 -9.10 -4.67
CA GLU A 296 8.51 -9.68 -5.86
C GLU A 296 9.02 -11.11 -5.60
N ASN A 297 9.55 -11.40 -4.40
CA ASN A 297 10.32 -12.61 -4.14
C ASN A 297 9.55 -13.72 -3.42
N LEU A 298 8.50 -13.40 -2.67
CA LEU A 298 7.73 -14.35 -1.88
C LEU A 298 6.41 -14.75 -2.55
N ALA A 299 5.84 -15.86 -2.10
CA ALA A 299 4.55 -16.39 -2.51
C ALA A 299 3.69 -16.75 -1.30
N TYR A 300 2.38 -16.50 -1.41
CA TYR A 300 1.42 -16.89 -0.40
C TYR A 300 1.11 -18.39 -0.50
N ASP A 301 1.32 -19.10 0.60
CA ASP A 301 1.15 -20.54 0.71
C ASP A 301 -0.32 -20.89 1.01
N VAL A 302 -1.14 -20.89 -0.04
CA VAL A 302 -2.56 -21.25 0.03
C VAL A 302 -2.72 -22.66 0.60
N TYR A 303 -1.84 -23.60 0.25
CA TYR A 303 -1.87 -24.96 0.78
C TYR A 303 -1.72 -25.01 2.29
N VAL A 304 -0.77 -24.25 2.87
CA VAL A 304 -0.65 -24.13 4.33
C VAL A 304 -1.90 -23.49 4.93
N ALA A 305 -2.42 -22.43 4.30
CA ALA A 305 -3.57 -21.69 4.79
C ALA A 305 -4.87 -22.52 4.77
N THR A 306 -5.07 -23.44 3.81
CA THR A 306 -6.33 -24.17 3.63
C THR A 306 -6.23 -25.65 4.01
N GLU A 307 -5.21 -26.35 3.52
CA GLU A 307 -5.11 -27.82 3.66
C GLU A 307 -4.41 -28.24 4.95
N LEU A 308 -3.50 -27.40 5.45
CA LEU A 308 -2.75 -27.67 6.69
C LEU A 308 -3.31 -26.91 7.91
N ASP A 309 -4.45 -26.23 7.80
CA ASP A 309 -5.07 -25.47 8.90
C ASP A 309 -4.08 -24.50 9.56
N CYS A 310 -3.35 -23.74 8.72
CA CYS A 310 -2.29 -22.83 9.12
C CYS A 310 -1.13 -23.48 9.91
N ASN A 311 -0.97 -24.81 9.82
CA ASN A 311 0.15 -25.52 10.42
C ASN A 311 1.39 -25.45 9.51
N PRO A 312 2.51 -24.85 9.95
CA PRO A 312 3.72 -24.71 9.15
C PRO A 312 4.24 -26.06 8.61
N ARG A 313 4.78 -26.04 7.39
CA ARG A 313 5.25 -27.26 6.70
C ARG A 313 6.36 -27.99 7.45
N ASP A 314 7.28 -27.26 8.07
CA ASP A 314 8.35 -27.80 8.90
C ASP A 314 7.81 -28.56 10.13
N ASN A 315 6.71 -28.09 10.71
CA ASN A 315 6.03 -28.76 11.81
C ASN A 315 5.29 -30.02 11.33
N VAL A 316 4.59 -29.96 10.19
CA VAL A 316 3.91 -31.13 9.60
C VAL A 316 4.91 -32.22 9.18
N ALA A 317 6.05 -31.83 8.63
CA ALA A 317 7.11 -32.74 8.18
C ALA A 317 8.05 -33.20 9.31
N GLU A 318 7.90 -32.66 10.53
CA GLU A 318 8.83 -32.84 11.65
C GLU A 318 10.30 -32.53 11.25
N GLN A 319 10.50 -31.50 10.44
CA GLN A 319 11.79 -31.12 9.85
C GLN A 319 12.15 -29.66 10.14
N TRP A 320 12.90 -29.44 11.22
CA TRP A 320 13.29 -28.10 11.70
C TRP A 320 14.73 -27.70 11.33
N ASP A 321 15.32 -28.28 10.29
CA ASP A 321 16.68 -27.96 9.84
C ASP A 321 16.76 -26.68 8.97
N GLY A 322 15.62 -26.01 8.76
CA GLY A 322 15.48 -24.81 7.95
C GLY A 322 15.22 -25.06 6.46
N SER A 323 15.21 -26.31 6.00
CA SER A 323 14.97 -26.63 4.58
C SER A 323 13.56 -26.25 4.09
N LEU A 324 12.58 -26.21 4.99
CA LEU A 324 11.17 -25.88 4.73
C LEU A 324 10.78 -24.50 5.23
N GLY A 325 11.72 -23.72 5.77
CA GLY A 325 11.45 -22.36 6.24
C GLY A 325 11.44 -21.35 5.09
N VAL A 326 10.76 -20.23 5.33
CA VAL A 326 10.41 -19.25 4.29
C VAL A 326 11.65 -18.64 3.64
N TYR A 327 12.75 -18.51 4.38
CA TYR A 327 14.01 -18.00 3.81
C TYR A 327 14.51 -18.85 2.64
N ARG A 328 14.22 -20.16 2.63
CA ARG A 328 14.62 -21.07 1.54
C ARG A 328 13.51 -21.33 0.54
N THR A 329 12.27 -21.43 1.01
CA THR A 329 11.13 -21.84 0.17
C THR A 329 10.52 -20.66 -0.56
N HIS A 330 10.71 -19.44 -0.04
CA HIS A 330 10.04 -18.22 -0.49
C HIS A 330 8.50 -18.32 -0.43
N ALA A 331 7.95 -19.25 0.36
CA ALA A 331 6.52 -19.47 0.47
C ALA A 331 6.09 -19.49 1.93
N GLY A 332 5.12 -18.65 2.29
CA GLY A 332 4.60 -18.52 3.66
C GLY A 332 3.19 -17.93 3.69
N ILE A 333 2.63 -17.75 4.88
CA ILE A 333 1.30 -17.15 5.11
C ILE A 333 1.43 -15.78 5.81
N CYS A 334 0.29 -15.12 6.10
CA CYS A 334 0.25 -13.77 6.67
C CYS A 334 1.16 -13.56 7.89
N ARG A 335 1.21 -14.52 8.82
CA ARG A 335 2.09 -14.46 10.00
C ARG A 335 3.56 -14.54 9.64
N ASP A 336 3.93 -15.30 8.62
CA ASP A 336 5.33 -15.41 8.19
C ASP A 336 5.79 -14.08 7.61
N PHE A 337 4.97 -13.47 6.75
CA PHE A 337 5.27 -12.18 6.14
C PHE A 337 5.42 -11.07 7.17
N VAL A 338 4.51 -11.01 8.16
CA VAL A 338 4.63 -10.04 9.25
C VAL A 338 5.91 -10.26 10.05
N ASN A 339 6.23 -11.50 10.43
CA ASN A 339 7.47 -11.77 11.19
C ASN A 339 8.72 -11.36 10.40
N ILE A 340 8.81 -11.74 9.13
CA ILE A 340 9.94 -11.40 8.26
C ILE A 340 10.08 -9.89 8.12
N TYR A 341 8.98 -9.18 7.85
CA TYR A 341 8.99 -7.73 7.68
C TYR A 341 9.35 -7.00 8.99
N LEU A 342 8.84 -7.47 10.14
CA LEU A 342 9.23 -6.95 11.46
C LEU A 342 10.74 -7.12 11.71
N ILE A 343 11.31 -8.28 11.40
CA ILE A 343 12.76 -8.53 11.57
C ILE A 343 13.55 -7.51 10.74
N MET A 344 13.22 -7.36 9.46
CA MET A 344 13.95 -6.47 8.55
C MET A 344 13.77 -4.99 8.92
N CYS A 345 12.55 -4.55 9.23
CA CYS A 345 12.30 -3.18 9.66
C CYS A 345 13.07 -2.82 10.94
N ARG A 346 13.00 -3.68 11.96
CA ARG A 346 13.68 -3.43 13.24
C ARG A 346 15.19 -3.43 13.11
N GLU A 347 15.74 -4.31 12.27
CA GLU A 347 17.17 -4.32 11.95
C GLU A 347 17.62 -3.00 11.33
N LEU A 348 16.78 -2.35 10.51
CA LEU A 348 17.03 -1.05 9.91
C LEU A 348 16.59 0.15 10.79
N GLY A 349 16.25 -0.11 12.05
CA GLY A 349 15.87 0.91 13.02
C GLY A 349 14.47 1.49 12.85
N ILE A 350 13.60 0.83 12.09
CA ILE A 350 12.22 1.25 11.83
C ILE A 350 11.31 0.59 12.89
N PRO A 351 10.65 1.35 13.78
CA PRO A 351 9.78 0.76 14.78
C PRO A 351 8.55 0.14 14.14
N CYS A 352 8.25 -1.10 14.51
CA CYS A 352 7.12 -1.83 13.94
C CYS A 352 6.56 -2.90 14.89
N THR A 353 5.27 -3.17 14.77
CA THR A 353 4.54 -4.20 15.51
C THR A 353 3.55 -4.90 14.59
N THR A 354 2.98 -5.99 15.07
CA THR A 354 1.89 -6.71 14.43
C THR A 354 0.54 -6.18 14.91
N ALA A 355 -0.45 -6.27 14.01
CA ALA A 355 -1.86 -6.23 14.32
C ALA A 355 -2.50 -7.57 13.96
N ASP A 356 -3.43 -8.03 14.80
CA ASP A 356 -4.18 -9.28 14.61
C ASP A 356 -5.69 -9.00 14.65
N SER A 357 -6.44 -9.53 13.70
CA SER A 357 -7.88 -9.72 13.87
C SER A 357 -8.14 -10.99 14.66
N LYS A 358 -9.04 -10.94 15.66
CA LYS A 358 -9.42 -12.13 16.40
C LYS A 358 -10.27 -13.01 15.49
N GLY A 359 -9.69 -14.09 14.97
CA GLY A 359 -10.49 -15.23 14.56
C GLY A 359 -11.26 -15.73 15.79
N ILE A 360 -12.59 -15.60 15.79
CA ILE A 360 -13.42 -16.21 16.82
C ILE A 360 -13.10 -17.71 16.82
N TYR A 361 -12.67 -18.20 17.98
CA TYR A 361 -12.42 -19.61 18.26
C TYR A 361 -13.32 -20.54 17.45
N GLY A 362 -12.76 -21.19 16.43
CA GLY A 362 -13.29 -22.42 15.84
C GLY A 362 -13.86 -22.37 14.43
N THR A 363 -13.94 -21.23 13.73
CA THR A 363 -14.36 -21.22 12.31
C THR A 363 -13.74 -20.16 11.40
N ASP A 364 -13.07 -19.13 11.93
CA ASP A 364 -12.41 -18.10 11.10
C ASP A 364 -10.90 -18.08 11.37
N THR A 365 -10.11 -18.26 10.32
CA THR A 365 -8.65 -18.08 10.32
C THR A 365 -8.37 -16.58 10.48
N GLY A 366 -8.04 -16.14 11.69
CA GLY A 366 -7.69 -14.73 11.95
C GLY A 366 -6.59 -14.22 11.01
N HIS A 367 -6.58 -12.92 10.75
CA HIS A 367 -5.61 -12.27 9.85
C HIS A 367 -4.59 -11.46 10.63
N THR A 368 -3.37 -11.39 10.13
CA THR A 368 -2.24 -10.71 10.79
C THR A 368 -1.55 -9.81 9.77
N TRP A 369 -1.38 -8.53 10.11
CA TRP A 369 -0.69 -7.54 9.27
C TRP A 369 0.29 -6.69 10.09
N THR A 370 1.07 -5.83 9.43
CA THR A 370 2.09 -5.01 10.08
C THR A 370 1.57 -3.60 10.37
N MET A 371 1.98 -3.05 11.51
CA MET A 371 1.95 -1.62 11.80
C MET A 371 3.38 -1.08 11.93
N VAL A 372 3.70 -0.02 11.17
CA VAL A 372 5.01 0.64 11.17
C VAL A 372 4.88 2.08 11.68
N TRP A 373 5.86 2.56 12.44
CA TRP A 373 5.89 3.94 12.92
C TRP A 373 6.62 4.82 11.92
N LEU A 374 5.89 5.67 11.20
CA LEU A 374 6.43 6.57 10.18
C LEU A 374 5.87 7.98 10.38
N ASN A 375 6.72 8.99 10.28
CA ASN A 375 6.34 10.40 10.39
C ASN A 375 5.51 10.75 11.65
N GLY A 376 5.77 10.06 12.76
CA GLY A 376 5.12 10.34 14.04
C GLY A 376 3.75 9.72 14.24
N ALA A 377 3.35 8.74 13.41
CA ALA A 377 2.12 7.99 13.58
C ALA A 377 2.29 6.52 13.16
N TRP A 378 1.47 5.63 13.72
CA TRP A 378 1.38 4.24 13.26
C TRP A 378 0.64 4.13 11.93
N GLN A 379 1.19 3.35 10.99
CA GLN A 379 0.67 3.10 9.65
C GLN A 379 0.59 1.60 9.38
N ASP A 380 -0.42 1.15 8.65
CA ASP A 380 -0.61 -0.24 8.28
C ASP A 380 0.05 -0.60 6.94
N ILE A 381 0.59 -1.83 6.88
CA ILE A 381 1.09 -2.49 5.67
C ILE A 381 0.62 -3.95 5.72
N ASP A 382 -0.03 -4.41 4.65
CA ASP A 382 -0.46 -5.81 4.52
C ASP A 382 0.14 -6.48 3.29
N LEU A 383 1.29 -7.12 3.51
CA LEU A 383 2.01 -7.87 2.48
C LEU A 383 1.22 -9.04 1.90
N THR A 384 0.23 -9.58 2.62
CA THR A 384 -0.54 -10.74 2.15
C THR A 384 -1.37 -10.40 0.93
N GLU A 385 -1.93 -9.20 0.91
CA GLU A 385 -2.75 -8.67 -0.19
C GLU A 385 -1.88 -8.15 -1.35
N ASP A 386 -0.65 -7.72 -1.05
CA ASP A 386 0.29 -7.22 -2.07
C ASP A 386 1.14 -8.33 -2.72
N ILE A 387 1.27 -9.50 -2.08
CA ILE A 387 1.94 -10.69 -2.65
C ILE A 387 1.01 -11.41 -3.62
N ASN A 388 1.27 -11.25 -4.92
CA ASN A 388 0.43 -11.84 -5.97
C ASN A 388 0.76 -13.31 -6.29
N ARG A 389 1.94 -13.81 -5.92
CA ARG A 389 2.39 -15.18 -6.21
C ARG A 389 1.78 -16.16 -5.21
N LEU A 390 1.33 -17.33 -5.64
CA LEU A 390 0.60 -18.28 -4.79
C LEU A 390 1.16 -19.69 -4.91
N VAL A 391 1.21 -20.45 -3.82
CA VAL A 391 1.51 -21.89 -3.80
C VAL A 391 0.26 -22.66 -3.39
N TYR A 392 -0.21 -23.56 -4.25
CA TYR A 392 -1.47 -24.29 -4.03
C TYR A 392 -1.30 -25.75 -3.57
N GLY A 393 -0.08 -26.29 -3.63
CA GLY A 393 0.16 -27.71 -3.39
C GLY A 393 1.37 -28.02 -2.50
N GLU A 394 1.64 -29.31 -2.34
CA GLU A 394 2.82 -29.80 -1.63
C GLU A 394 4.13 -29.38 -2.31
N ASP A 395 4.13 -29.28 -3.64
CA ASP A 395 5.28 -28.84 -4.43
C ASP A 395 5.46 -27.32 -4.34
N LEU A 396 6.45 -26.89 -3.58
CA LEU A 396 6.82 -25.48 -3.39
C LEU A 396 7.35 -24.82 -4.66
N MET A 397 7.69 -25.58 -5.69
CA MET A 397 8.10 -25.06 -6.99
C MET A 397 6.92 -24.78 -7.92
N ASP A 398 5.72 -25.27 -7.57
CA ASP A 398 4.47 -25.01 -8.31
C ASP A 398 3.84 -23.70 -7.80
N VAL A 399 4.51 -22.61 -8.14
CA VAL A 399 4.07 -21.24 -7.82
C VAL A 399 3.23 -20.72 -8.98
N SER A 400 2.08 -20.11 -8.70
CA SER A 400 1.38 -19.31 -9.70
C SER A 400 2.33 -18.22 -10.17
N GLU A 401 2.45 -18.05 -11.48
CA GLU A 401 3.18 -16.94 -12.07
C GLU A 401 2.16 -15.90 -12.57
N PRO A 402 1.51 -15.09 -11.69
CA PRO A 402 1.17 -13.75 -12.14
C PRO A 402 2.48 -13.04 -12.51
N GLU A 403 2.39 -11.99 -13.32
CA GLU A 403 3.56 -11.14 -13.60
C GLU A 403 4.23 -10.78 -12.26
N THR A 404 5.56 -10.80 -12.20
CA THR A 404 6.37 -10.44 -11.00
C THR A 404 6.28 -8.94 -10.69
N ALA A 405 5.09 -8.37 -10.83
CA ALA A 405 4.80 -6.97 -10.64
C ALA A 405 4.60 -6.70 -9.14
N ILE A 406 5.34 -5.72 -8.65
CA ILE A 406 5.15 -5.16 -7.31
C ILE A 406 3.75 -4.56 -7.24
N CYS A 407 3.02 -4.89 -6.17
CA CYS A 407 1.68 -4.37 -5.88
C CYS A 407 1.76 -3.46 -4.67
N TYR A 408 1.04 -2.34 -4.68
CA TYR A 408 1.03 -1.36 -3.58
C TYR A 408 -0.39 -1.12 -3.05
N ASP A 409 -1.28 -2.08 -3.26
CA ASP A 409 -2.69 -2.00 -2.90
C ASP A 409 -2.89 -1.89 -1.39
N ARG A 410 -1.99 -2.45 -0.57
CA ARG A 410 -1.96 -2.35 0.90
C ARG A 410 -0.68 -1.75 1.48
N PHE A 411 0.19 -1.20 0.63
CA PHE A 411 1.38 -0.49 1.07
C PHE A 411 1.06 0.96 1.45
N LEU A 412 1.13 1.25 2.75
CA LEU A 412 0.90 2.58 3.32
C LEU A 412 -0.35 3.23 2.74
N THR A 413 -1.40 2.43 2.51
CA THR A 413 -2.61 2.92 1.83
C THR A 413 -3.07 4.18 2.50
N ASP A 414 -3.26 5.23 1.71
CA ASP A 414 -3.91 6.44 2.19
C ASP A 414 -5.25 5.99 2.80
N TRP A 415 -5.33 6.05 4.14
CA TRP A 415 -6.45 6.06 5.10
C TRP A 415 -7.76 5.27 4.83
N PHE A 416 -8.01 4.75 3.63
CA PHE A 416 -9.34 4.53 3.04
C PHE A 416 -9.66 3.06 2.73
N ALA A 417 -8.78 2.12 3.11
CA ALA A 417 -8.93 0.74 2.65
C ALA A 417 -9.15 -0.30 3.76
N ILE A 418 -9.02 0.06 5.04
CA ILE A 418 -9.23 -0.91 6.14
C ILE A 418 -10.18 -0.30 7.15
N ASP A 419 -11.43 -0.76 7.14
CA ASP A 419 -12.25 -0.74 8.34
C ASP A 419 -11.58 -1.72 9.31
N PRO A 420 -10.93 -1.24 10.39
CA PRO A 420 -10.41 -2.17 11.38
C PRO A 420 -11.61 -2.95 11.93
N PRO A 421 -11.57 -4.28 11.97
CA PRO A 421 -12.70 -5.05 12.45
C PRO A 421 -13.03 -4.62 13.89
N GLU A 422 -14.33 -4.65 14.26
CA GLU A 422 -14.82 -4.14 15.56
C GLU A 422 -14.10 -4.75 16.78
N ASP A 423 -13.37 -5.86 16.59
CA ASP A 423 -12.61 -6.63 17.57
C ASP A 423 -11.09 -6.66 17.34
N MET A 424 -10.55 -5.69 16.58
CA MET A 424 -9.09 -5.53 16.36
C MET A 424 -8.31 -5.57 17.68
N ALA A 425 -7.29 -6.43 17.74
CA ALA A 425 -6.37 -6.50 18.85
C ALA A 425 -4.96 -6.23 18.33
N MET A 426 -4.29 -5.19 18.83
CA MET A 426 -2.84 -5.10 18.65
C MET A 426 -2.19 -5.91 19.74
N SER A 427 -1.82 -7.13 19.44
CA SER A 427 -0.93 -7.86 20.30
C SER A 427 0.48 -7.26 20.13
N TYR A 428 1.24 -7.08 21.22
CA TYR A 428 2.68 -7.27 21.12
C TYR A 428 2.83 -8.73 20.73
N SER A 429 2.88 -9.03 19.45
CA SER A 429 2.95 -10.41 19.02
C SER A 429 4.24 -10.64 18.27
N ILE A 430 5.06 -11.42 18.93
CA ILE A 430 5.52 -12.62 18.25
C ILE A 430 4.88 -13.76 19.04
N TYR A 431 3.59 -13.62 19.39
CA TYR A 431 2.85 -14.31 20.46
C TYR A 431 3.08 -13.84 21.91
N THR A 432 2.72 -12.61 22.32
CA THR A 432 2.67 -12.28 23.77
C THR A 432 1.38 -11.61 24.25
N LYS A 433 0.34 -12.44 24.43
CA LYS A 433 -0.34 -12.55 25.74
C LYS A 433 -1.14 -13.83 26.02
N ASP A 434 -1.34 -14.74 25.05
CA ASP A 434 -2.26 -15.87 25.26
C ASP A 434 -1.67 -17.28 25.42
N PHE A 435 -0.35 -17.45 25.48
CA PHE A 435 0.23 -18.73 25.95
C PHE A 435 0.17 -18.91 27.48
N ALA A 436 -0.07 -17.83 28.23
CA ALA A 436 -0.15 -17.89 29.69
C ALA A 436 -1.47 -18.51 30.22
N LEU A 437 -2.51 -18.58 29.39
CA LEU A 437 -3.80 -19.18 29.76
C LEU A 437 -3.86 -20.68 29.48
N TYR A 438 -3.20 -21.15 28.41
CA TYR A 438 -3.24 -22.56 28.01
C TYR A 438 -2.52 -23.48 29.01
N TRP A 439 -1.46 -23.00 29.68
CA TRP A 439 -0.70 -23.81 30.64
C TRP A 439 -1.14 -23.65 32.11
N LYS A 440 -1.96 -22.64 32.43
CA LYS A 440 -2.35 -22.35 33.83
C LYS A 440 -3.64 -23.05 34.29
N ASN A 441 -4.44 -23.64 33.39
CA ASN A 441 -5.62 -24.43 33.77
C ASN A 441 -6.00 -25.49 32.71
N PRO A 442 -5.26 -26.60 32.61
CA PRO A 442 -5.58 -27.70 31.68
C PRO A 442 -6.90 -28.43 31.99
N GLU A 443 -7.54 -28.16 33.14
CA GLU A 443 -8.71 -28.90 33.64
C GLU A 443 -10.06 -28.23 33.33
N LYS A 444 -10.06 -27.00 32.78
CA LYS A 444 -11.30 -26.22 32.58
C LYS A 444 -11.84 -26.22 31.14
N VAL A 445 -11.19 -26.96 30.25
CA VAL A 445 -11.72 -27.25 28.92
C VAL A 445 -11.89 -28.76 28.84
N ARG A 446 -13.11 -29.21 29.05
CA ARG A 446 -13.62 -30.52 28.62
C ARG A 446 -14.62 -30.30 27.50
#